data_AF-A0A4R5UD33-F1
#
_entry.id   AF-A0A4R5UD33-F1
#
_cell.length_a   1.000
_cell.length_b   1.000
_cell.length_c   1.000
_cell.angle_alpha   90.00
_cell.angle_beta   90.00
_cell.angle_gamma   90.00
#
_symmetry.space_group_name_H-M   'P 1'
#
loop_
_entity.id
_entity.type
_entity.pdbx_description
1 polymer ?
#
loop_
_entity_poly.entity_id
_entity_poly.type
_entity_poly.pdbx_seq_one_letter_code
_entity_poly.pdbx_strand_id
1 'polypeptide(L)'
;MEVVSGKALVTGALRALASFHKETRARKRLTFENHVAPVYAWVEVAHTDYIAGFRATREKIITSDKPDDVLKFLKDIRRGALMSRGQALVALDNLLDESEASTSGLPAGWSSVRPFYESCKDYLYGATAPAATSWYTEYINFVEVSSKYMPGDCWVQDVFGNDARGDLLFAIERTLDRLELKFRAVTQQYVLAQRNLIR
;
A
#
# COMPACT_ATOMS: atom_id res chain seq x y z
N MET A 1 -18.00 49.37 -41.20
CA MET A 1 -18.12 48.93 -39.79
C MET A 1 -19.00 47.70 -39.79
N GLU A 2 -18.40 46.51 -39.84
CA GLU A 2 -19.16 45.25 -39.77
C GLU A 2 -19.54 45.01 -38.30
N VAL A 3 -20.85 45.00 -38.04
CA VAL A 3 -21.40 44.56 -36.76
C VAL A 3 -21.21 43.05 -36.70
N VAL A 4 -20.11 42.61 -36.08
CA VAL A 4 -19.91 41.19 -35.75
C VAL A 4 -21.07 40.79 -34.83
N SER A 5 -22.03 40.06 -35.39
CA SER A 5 -23.25 39.62 -34.70
C SER A 5 -22.90 38.93 -33.38
N GLY A 6 -23.46 39.41 -32.26
CA GLY A 6 -23.24 38.82 -30.93
C GLY A 6 -23.52 37.31 -30.86
N LYS A 7 -24.34 36.76 -31.77
CA LYS A 7 -24.55 35.31 -31.93
C LYS A 7 -23.28 34.56 -32.36
N ALA A 8 -22.44 35.15 -33.21
CA ALA A 8 -21.20 34.52 -33.70
C ALA A 8 -20.13 34.44 -32.58
N LEU A 9 -20.04 35.49 -31.76
CA LEU A 9 -19.16 35.54 -30.57
C LEU A 9 -19.57 34.50 -29.51
N VAL A 10 -20.86 34.39 -29.20
CA VAL A 10 -21.38 33.40 -28.25
C VAL A 10 -21.17 31.97 -28.75
N THR A 11 -21.38 31.72 -30.05
CA THR A 11 -21.18 30.39 -30.66
C THR A 11 -19.70 29.97 -30.66
N GLY A 12 -18.78 30.92 -30.90
CA GLY A 12 -17.33 30.69 -30.82
C GLY A 12 -16.86 30.34 -29.40
N ALA A 13 -17.34 31.08 -28.40
CA ALA A 13 -17.02 30.84 -26.99
C ALA A 13 -17.53 29.47 -26.50
N LEU A 14 -18.74 29.07 -26.90
CA LEU A 14 -19.31 27.77 -26.56
C LEU A 14 -18.54 26.60 -27.21
N ARG A 15 -18.06 26.75 -28.44
CA ARG A 15 -17.20 25.75 -29.09
C ARG A 15 -15.83 25.64 -28.42
N ALA A 16 -15.22 26.76 -28.05
CA ALA A 16 -13.95 26.78 -27.32
C ALA A 16 -14.08 26.10 -25.95
N LEU A 17 -15.16 26.41 -25.21
CA LEU A 17 -15.47 25.75 -23.93
C LEU A 17 -15.72 24.25 -24.09
N ALA A 18 -16.48 23.83 -25.10
CA ALA A 18 -16.73 22.41 -25.38
C ALA A 18 -15.43 21.66 -25.75
N SER A 19 -14.57 22.27 -26.56
CA SER A 19 -13.26 21.72 -26.93
C SER A 19 -12.34 21.60 -25.71
N PHE A 20 -12.28 22.67 -24.90
CA PHE A 20 -11.52 22.70 -23.65
C PHE A 20 -12.01 21.64 -22.65
N HIS A 21 -13.33 21.48 -22.49
CA HIS A 21 -13.91 20.43 -21.65
C HIS A 21 -13.57 19.02 -22.16
N LYS A 22 -13.61 18.80 -23.47
CA LYS A 22 -13.24 17.52 -24.07
C LYS A 22 -11.77 17.18 -23.85
N GLU A 23 -10.88 18.15 -24.05
CA GLU A 23 -9.44 18.00 -23.80
C GLU A 23 -9.15 17.74 -22.32
N THR A 24 -9.82 18.47 -21.42
CA THR A 24 -9.70 18.29 -19.96
C THR A 24 -10.17 16.88 -19.54
N ARG A 25 -11.28 16.39 -20.11
CA ARG A 25 -11.79 15.04 -19.82
C ARG A 25 -10.85 13.94 -20.32
N ALA A 26 -10.29 14.11 -21.52
CA ALA A 26 -9.32 13.17 -22.07
C ALA A 26 -8.04 13.10 -21.22
N ARG A 27 -7.52 14.25 -20.78
CA ARG A 27 -6.36 14.31 -19.87
C ARG A 27 -6.63 13.63 -18.53
N LYS A 28 -7.77 13.92 -17.89
CA LYS A 28 -8.14 13.25 -16.63
C LYS A 28 -8.22 11.73 -16.76
N ARG A 29 -8.80 11.24 -17.85
CA ARG A 29 -8.90 9.81 -18.13
C ARG A 29 -7.52 9.17 -18.30
N LEU A 30 -6.62 9.80 -19.07
CA LEU A 30 -5.24 9.35 -19.21
C LEU A 30 -4.50 9.35 -17.86
N THR A 31 -4.72 10.37 -17.02
CA THR A 31 -4.15 10.39 -15.67
C THR A 31 -4.57 9.17 -14.86
N PHE A 32 -5.85 8.80 -14.91
CA PHE A 32 -6.33 7.61 -14.22
C PHE A 32 -5.72 6.32 -14.78
N GLU A 33 -5.76 6.14 -16.10
CA GLU A 33 -5.32 4.91 -16.78
C GLU A 33 -3.81 4.66 -16.62
N ASN A 34 -2.99 5.72 -16.60
CA ASN A 34 -1.54 5.60 -16.55
C ASN A 34 -0.96 5.65 -15.12
N HIS A 35 -1.62 6.33 -14.18
CA HIS A 35 -1.04 6.59 -12.86
C HIS A 35 -1.84 5.94 -11.73
N VAL A 36 -3.19 6.01 -11.74
CA VAL A 36 -4.01 5.50 -10.63
C VAL A 36 -4.28 4.00 -10.75
N ALA A 37 -4.79 3.55 -11.89
CA ALA A 37 -5.19 2.15 -12.09
C ALA A 37 -4.03 1.15 -11.97
N PRO A 38 -2.86 1.39 -12.56
CA PRO A 38 -1.73 0.45 -12.46
C PRO A 38 -1.22 0.32 -11.02
N VAL A 39 -1.18 1.43 -10.27
CA VAL A 39 -0.77 1.43 -8.86
C VAL A 39 -1.76 0.64 -8.01
N TYR A 40 -3.06 0.84 -8.20
CA TYR A 40 -4.07 0.10 -7.44
C TYR A 40 -4.00 -1.40 -7.69
N ALA A 41 -3.89 -1.83 -8.96
CA ALA A 41 -3.73 -3.24 -9.31
C ALA A 41 -2.46 -3.84 -8.69
N TRP A 42 -1.37 -3.07 -8.66
CA TRP A 42 -0.15 -3.49 -8.00
C TRP A 42 -0.33 -3.63 -6.47
N VAL A 43 -0.99 -2.67 -5.80
CA VAL A 43 -1.28 -2.75 -4.35
C VAL A 43 -2.20 -3.94 -4.02
N GLU A 44 -3.16 -4.28 -4.90
CA GLU A 44 -4.01 -5.47 -4.76
C GLU A 44 -3.20 -6.78 -4.73
N VAL A 45 -2.24 -6.91 -5.63
CA VAL A 45 -1.32 -8.06 -5.66
C VAL A 45 -0.48 -8.09 -4.39
N ALA A 46 0.13 -6.96 -4.01
CA ALA A 46 0.93 -6.87 -2.79
C ALA A 46 0.11 -7.20 -1.54
N HIS A 47 -1.15 -6.78 -1.49
CA HIS A 47 -2.05 -7.10 -0.39
C HIS A 47 -2.31 -8.59 -0.28
N THR A 48 -2.64 -9.23 -1.40
CA THR A 48 -2.86 -10.68 -1.46
C THR A 48 -1.62 -11.45 -0.98
N ASP A 49 -0.44 -11.07 -1.47
CA ASP A 49 0.83 -11.69 -1.10
C ASP A 49 1.16 -11.51 0.38
N TYR A 50 0.94 -10.30 0.92
CA TYR A 50 1.16 -10.03 2.34
C TYR A 50 0.21 -10.87 3.20
N ILE A 51 -1.09 -10.87 2.94
CA ILE A 51 -2.05 -11.67 3.71
C ILE A 51 -1.68 -13.16 3.65
N ALA A 52 -1.29 -13.68 2.48
CA ALA A 52 -0.83 -15.06 2.35
C ALA A 52 0.42 -15.33 3.20
N GLY A 53 1.42 -14.44 3.17
CA GLY A 53 2.65 -14.57 3.96
C GLY A 53 2.40 -14.54 5.47
N PHE A 54 1.55 -13.62 5.95
CA PHE A 54 1.17 -13.55 7.37
C PHE A 54 0.38 -14.79 7.81
N ARG A 55 -0.55 -15.30 6.98
CA ARG A 55 -1.30 -16.53 7.28
C ARG A 55 -0.40 -17.77 7.28
N ALA A 56 0.52 -17.88 6.32
CA ALA A 56 1.48 -18.99 6.28
C ALA A 56 2.41 -18.95 7.50
N THR A 57 2.80 -17.75 7.93
CA THR A 57 3.57 -17.54 9.17
C THR A 57 2.81 -17.99 10.40
N ARG A 58 1.57 -17.52 10.55
CA ARG A 58 0.66 -17.93 11.63
C ARG A 58 0.53 -19.45 11.70
N GLU A 59 0.27 -20.09 10.56
CA GLU A 59 0.12 -21.54 10.49
C GLU A 59 1.41 -22.26 10.88
N LYS A 60 2.55 -21.77 10.43
CA LYS A 60 3.86 -22.34 10.77
C LYS A 60 4.14 -22.24 12.27
N ILE A 61 3.74 -21.16 12.93
CA ILE A 61 3.87 -20.98 14.39
C ILE A 61 2.91 -21.91 15.15
N ILE A 62 1.70 -22.13 14.66
CA ILE A 62 0.70 -23.01 15.29
C ILE A 62 1.09 -24.48 15.17
N THR A 63 1.70 -24.88 14.06
CA THR A 63 1.98 -26.29 13.76
C THR A 63 3.39 -26.74 14.11
N SER A 64 4.36 -25.82 14.20
CA SER A 64 5.75 -26.16 14.53
C SER A 64 5.95 -26.28 16.04
N ASP A 65 6.54 -27.39 16.46
CA ASP A 65 7.11 -27.62 17.78
C ASP A 65 8.57 -27.16 17.88
N LYS A 66 9.21 -26.84 16.74
CA LYS A 66 10.62 -26.44 16.64
C LYS A 66 10.77 -24.95 16.35
N PRO A 67 11.48 -24.18 17.20
CA PRO A 67 11.70 -22.74 16.98
C PRO A 67 12.58 -22.44 15.77
N ASP A 68 13.58 -23.29 15.51
CA ASP A 68 14.52 -23.11 14.41
C ASP A 68 13.84 -23.19 13.02
N ASP A 69 12.84 -24.06 12.89
CA ASP A 69 12.07 -24.20 11.65
C ASP A 69 11.21 -22.96 11.37
N VAL A 70 10.66 -22.34 12.43
CA VAL A 70 9.93 -21.08 12.35
C VAL A 70 10.89 -19.93 12.03
N LEU A 71 12.04 -19.87 12.70
CA LEU A 71 13.08 -18.87 12.45
C LEU A 71 13.59 -18.88 11.00
N LYS A 72 13.88 -20.05 10.46
CA LYS A 72 14.34 -20.19 9.07
C LYS A 72 13.28 -19.69 8.10
N PHE A 73 12.03 -20.14 8.29
CA PHE A 73 10.89 -19.72 7.48
C PHE A 73 10.68 -18.20 7.50
N LEU A 74 10.74 -17.60 8.70
CA LEU A 74 10.59 -16.16 8.88
C LEU A 74 11.71 -15.35 8.21
N LYS A 75 12.96 -15.81 8.28
CA LYS A 75 14.09 -15.16 7.63
C LYS A 75 13.96 -15.16 6.11
N ASP A 76 13.50 -16.27 5.54
CA ASP A 76 13.33 -16.41 4.09
C ASP A 76 12.19 -15.51 3.57
N ILE A 77 11.05 -15.50 4.26
CA ILE A 77 9.93 -14.58 3.95
C ILE A 77 10.34 -13.13 4.10
N ARG A 78 11.04 -12.79 5.20
CA ARG A 78 11.49 -11.41 5.47
C ARG A 78 12.38 -10.88 4.36
N ARG A 79 13.32 -11.69 3.85
CA ARG A 79 14.25 -11.26 2.80
C ARG A 79 13.52 -10.94 1.49
N GLY A 80 12.55 -11.78 1.09
CA GLY A 80 11.74 -11.56 -0.12
C GLY A 80 10.79 -10.35 0.00
N ALA A 81 10.12 -10.21 1.14
CA ALA A 81 9.15 -9.15 1.38
C ALA A 81 9.82 -7.76 1.48
N LEU A 82 10.97 -7.65 2.16
CA LEU A 82 11.68 -6.37 2.31
C LEU A 82 12.20 -5.81 0.98
N MET A 83 12.75 -6.67 0.12
CA MET A 83 13.26 -6.27 -1.19
C MET A 83 12.13 -5.78 -2.11
N SER A 84 11.07 -6.57 -2.22
CA SER A 84 9.90 -6.24 -3.04
C SER A 84 9.23 -4.95 -2.58
N ARG A 85 9.14 -4.73 -1.26
CA ARG A 85 8.61 -3.49 -0.67
C ARG A 85 9.47 -2.27 -0.94
N GLY A 86 10.80 -2.39 -0.79
CA GLY A 86 11.71 -1.26 -1.02
C GLY A 86 11.60 -0.76 -2.46
N GLN A 87 11.59 -1.69 -3.42
CA GLN A 87 11.37 -1.39 -4.83
C GLN A 87 10.01 -0.74 -5.09
N ALA A 88 8.98 -1.24 -4.41
CA ALA A 88 7.64 -0.69 -4.51
C ALA A 88 7.48 0.73 -3.98
N LEU A 89 8.06 1.05 -2.83
CA LEU A 89 8.01 2.40 -2.26
C LEU A 89 8.74 3.40 -3.17
N VAL A 90 9.89 3.01 -3.71
CA VAL A 90 10.63 3.82 -4.69
C VAL A 90 9.82 4.02 -5.96
N ALA A 91 9.19 2.97 -6.49
CA ALA A 91 8.33 3.08 -7.66
C ALA A 91 7.11 4.00 -7.41
N LEU A 92 6.51 3.91 -6.21
CA LEU A 92 5.38 4.75 -5.82
C LEU A 92 5.77 6.22 -5.67
N ASP A 93 6.96 6.51 -5.12
CA ASP A 93 7.49 7.87 -5.02
C ASP A 93 7.81 8.45 -6.41
N ASN A 94 8.41 7.67 -7.31
CA ASN A 94 8.64 8.11 -8.70
C ASN A 94 7.31 8.41 -9.42
N LEU A 95 6.30 7.56 -9.24
CA LEU A 95 4.97 7.76 -9.83
C LEU A 95 4.25 8.98 -9.24
N LEU A 96 4.46 9.28 -7.96
CA LEU A 96 3.99 10.50 -7.33
C LEU A 96 4.60 11.73 -7.99
N ASP A 97 5.93 11.78 -8.13
CA ASP A 97 6.65 12.88 -8.75
C ASP A 97 6.22 13.10 -10.22
N GLU A 98 6.08 12.01 -10.99
CA GLU A 98 5.56 12.04 -12.36
C GLU A 98 4.11 12.55 -12.41
N SER A 99 3.26 12.09 -11.49
CA SER A 99 1.86 12.49 -11.44
C SER A 99 1.70 13.96 -11.04
N GLU A 100 2.54 14.49 -10.14
CA GLU A 100 2.58 15.92 -9.78
C GLU A 100 2.97 16.78 -10.99
N ALA A 101 4.01 16.37 -11.72
CA ALA A 101 4.43 17.05 -12.94
C ALA A 101 3.33 17.04 -14.02
N SER A 102 2.67 15.89 -14.22
CA SER A 102 1.61 15.71 -15.24
C SER A 102 0.31 16.45 -14.92
N THR A 103 0.03 16.70 -13.64
CA THR A 103 -1.19 17.38 -13.17
C THR A 103 -0.99 18.86 -12.90
N SER A 104 0.22 19.39 -13.12
CA SER A 104 0.50 20.83 -13.08
C SER A 104 -0.48 21.59 -14.00
N GLY A 105 -1.36 22.38 -13.40
CA GLY A 105 -2.44 23.10 -14.10
C GLY A 105 -3.84 22.45 -14.08
N LEU A 106 -4.04 21.31 -13.41
CA LEU A 106 -5.35 20.69 -13.20
C LEU A 106 -5.76 20.70 -11.71
N PRO A 107 -6.46 21.75 -11.22
CA PRO A 107 -6.84 21.88 -9.80
C PRO A 107 -7.62 20.68 -9.23
N ALA A 108 -8.44 20.03 -10.07
CA ALA A 108 -9.26 18.88 -9.67
C ALA A 108 -8.56 17.52 -9.83
N GLY A 109 -7.51 17.44 -10.66
CA GLY A 109 -6.78 16.18 -10.90
C GLY A 109 -5.89 15.84 -9.71
N TRP A 110 -5.04 16.78 -9.31
CA TRP A 110 -4.08 16.58 -8.23
C TRP A 110 -4.76 16.33 -6.87
N SER A 111 -5.82 17.07 -6.57
CA SER A 111 -6.63 16.91 -5.36
C SER A 111 -7.32 15.54 -5.25
N SER A 112 -7.51 14.82 -6.35
CA SER A 112 -8.09 13.48 -6.37
C SER A 112 -7.03 12.37 -6.34
N VAL A 113 -5.85 12.64 -6.89
CA VAL A 113 -4.77 11.66 -7.04
C VAL A 113 -3.93 11.55 -5.77
N ARG A 114 -3.56 12.69 -5.17
CA ARG A 114 -2.69 12.72 -3.98
C ARG A 114 -3.21 11.88 -2.80
N PRO A 115 -4.50 11.97 -2.40
CA PRO A 115 -5.01 11.16 -1.29
C PRO A 115 -4.93 9.65 -1.55
N PHE A 116 -5.08 9.21 -2.80
CA PHE A 116 -4.92 7.81 -3.19
C PHE A 116 -3.48 7.34 -2.98
N TYR A 117 -2.49 8.08 -3.48
CA TYR A 117 -1.09 7.72 -3.28
C TYR A 117 -0.65 7.77 -1.82
N GLU A 118 -1.11 8.77 -1.05
CA GLU A 118 -0.85 8.85 0.39
C GLU A 118 -1.43 7.63 1.13
N SER A 119 -2.63 7.16 0.74
CA SER A 119 -3.20 5.92 1.29
C SER A 119 -2.39 4.67 0.91
N CYS A 120 -1.84 4.62 -0.30
CA CYS A 120 -0.96 3.52 -0.72
C CYS A 120 0.34 3.50 0.09
N LYS A 121 0.96 4.67 0.33
CA LYS A 121 2.13 4.80 1.20
C LYS A 121 1.80 4.36 2.62
N ASP A 122 0.69 4.84 3.18
CA ASP A 122 0.25 4.48 4.53
C ASP A 122 -0.05 2.98 4.66
N TYR A 123 -0.60 2.35 3.62
CA TYR A 123 -0.75 0.90 3.53
C TYR A 123 0.61 0.19 3.57
N LEU A 124 1.54 0.60 2.71
CA LEU A 124 2.87 0.00 2.64
C LEU A 124 3.68 0.19 3.92
N TYR A 125 3.56 1.33 4.63
CA TYR A 125 4.15 1.51 5.95
C TYR A 125 3.44 0.67 7.02
N GLY A 126 2.11 0.58 6.95
CA GLY A 126 1.30 -0.25 7.83
C GLY A 126 1.68 -1.73 7.79
N ALA A 127 2.10 -2.23 6.62
CA ALA A 127 2.62 -3.58 6.44
C ALA A 127 3.94 -3.85 7.17
N THR A 128 4.58 -2.83 7.76
CA THR A 128 5.96 -2.93 8.27
C THR A 128 6.13 -2.76 9.76
N ALA A 129 5.14 -2.22 10.49
CA ALA A 129 5.35 -1.83 11.87
C ALA A 129 4.09 -1.96 12.73
N PRO A 130 4.24 -2.60 13.90
CA PRO A 130 3.76 -2.02 15.15
C PRO A 130 4.82 -1.14 15.82
N ALA A 131 6.13 -1.39 15.57
CA ALA A 131 7.28 -0.67 16.11
C ALA A 131 8.32 -0.34 15.00
N ALA A 132 9.25 0.59 15.27
CA ALA A 132 10.19 1.17 14.31
C ALA A 132 11.18 0.17 13.67
N THR A 133 11.24 -1.06 14.17
CA THR A 133 11.81 -2.20 13.46
C THR A 133 10.68 -3.19 13.20
N SER A 134 10.61 -3.79 12.00
CA SER A 134 9.52 -4.74 11.71
C SER A 134 9.47 -5.81 12.79
N TRP A 135 8.29 -6.13 13.33
CA TRP A 135 8.11 -7.11 14.42
C TRP A 135 8.84 -8.44 14.16
N TYR A 136 8.95 -8.84 12.89
CA TYR A 136 9.77 -9.95 12.41
C TYR A 136 11.22 -9.90 12.91
N THR A 137 11.84 -8.72 12.98
CA THR A 137 13.22 -8.49 13.41
C THR A 137 13.38 -8.66 14.90
N GLU A 138 12.52 -8.02 15.70
CA GLU A 138 12.56 -8.11 17.16
C GLU A 138 12.29 -9.54 17.62
N TYR A 139 11.34 -10.22 16.96
CA TYR A 139 11.05 -11.62 17.19
C TYR A 139 12.18 -12.56 16.75
N ILE A 140 12.74 -12.39 15.55
CA ILE A 140 13.90 -13.19 15.11
C ILE A 140 15.02 -13.05 16.13
N ASN A 141 15.32 -11.83 16.56
CA ASN A 141 16.35 -11.58 17.58
C ASN A 141 15.99 -12.25 18.92
N PHE A 142 14.72 -12.15 19.35
CA PHE A 142 14.25 -12.80 20.57
C PHE A 142 14.41 -14.32 20.51
N VAL A 143 13.94 -14.99 19.45
CA VAL A 143 14.05 -16.45 19.35
C VAL A 143 15.49 -16.90 19.15
N GLU A 144 16.32 -16.15 18.41
CA GLU A 144 17.75 -16.44 18.30
C GLU A 144 18.46 -16.37 19.66
N VAL A 145 18.16 -15.33 20.44
CA VAL A 145 18.67 -15.18 21.81
C VAL A 145 18.13 -16.31 22.69
N SER A 146 16.82 -16.49 22.75
CA SER A 146 16.17 -17.49 23.60
C SER A 146 16.58 -18.92 23.25
N SER A 147 16.72 -19.27 21.98
CA SER A 147 17.17 -20.61 21.55
C SER A 147 18.64 -20.87 21.90
N LYS A 148 19.47 -19.81 21.95
CA LYS A 148 20.86 -19.90 22.41
C LYS A 148 20.95 -20.15 23.92
N TYR A 149 20.05 -19.57 24.71
CA TYR A 149 20.06 -19.68 26.16
C TYR A 149 19.21 -20.84 26.71
N MET A 150 18.17 -21.28 25.99
CA MET A 150 17.24 -22.35 26.36
C MET A 150 16.83 -23.17 25.11
N PRO A 151 17.71 -24.07 24.62
CA PRO A 151 17.43 -24.87 23.43
C PRO A 151 16.22 -25.78 23.66
N GLY A 152 15.16 -25.59 22.87
CA GLY A 152 13.94 -26.42 22.92
C GLY A 152 12.83 -25.94 23.85
N ASP A 153 13.13 -25.17 24.91
CA ASP A 153 12.13 -24.74 25.90
C ASP A 153 11.48 -23.38 25.59
N CYS A 154 12.04 -22.59 24.68
CA CYS A 154 11.51 -21.25 24.36
C CYS A 154 10.09 -21.23 23.75
N TRP A 155 9.53 -22.39 23.40
CA TRP A 155 8.14 -22.55 22.96
C TRP A 155 7.17 -23.07 24.03
N VAL A 156 7.69 -23.68 25.08
CA VAL A 156 6.91 -24.53 26.01
C VAL A 156 6.84 -23.93 27.40
N GLN A 157 7.78 -23.05 27.76
CA GLN A 157 7.79 -22.34 29.04
C GLN A 157 7.83 -20.83 28.83
N ASP A 158 7.20 -20.12 29.77
CA ASP A 158 7.36 -18.69 29.96
C ASP A 158 8.85 -18.37 30.17
N VAL A 159 9.54 -17.97 29.11
CA VAL A 159 10.93 -17.54 29.20
C VAL A 159 10.93 -16.16 29.85
N PHE A 160 11.29 -16.11 31.14
CA PHE A 160 11.20 -14.91 31.98
C PHE A 160 9.77 -14.36 32.17
N GLY A 161 8.74 -15.22 32.13
CA GLY A 161 7.34 -14.79 32.25
C GLY A 161 6.72 -14.30 30.94
N ASN A 162 7.32 -14.63 29.78
CA ASN A 162 6.83 -14.20 28.47
C ASN A 162 6.49 -15.37 27.54
N ASP A 163 5.24 -15.43 27.08
CA ASP A 163 4.77 -16.35 26.04
C ASP A 163 5.10 -15.78 24.66
N ALA A 164 6.31 -16.06 24.20
CA ALA A 164 6.82 -15.64 22.90
C ALA A 164 5.93 -16.09 21.73
N ARG A 165 5.18 -17.18 21.89
CA ARG A 165 4.28 -17.72 20.88
C ARG A 165 2.97 -16.96 20.84
N GLY A 166 2.37 -16.75 22.00
CA GLY A 166 1.17 -15.94 22.16
C GLY A 166 1.38 -14.53 21.65
N ASP A 167 2.47 -13.88 22.05
CA ASP A 167 2.84 -12.53 21.61
C ASP A 167 2.93 -12.42 20.08
N LEU A 168 3.51 -13.44 19.45
CA LEU A 168 3.71 -13.50 18.01
C LEU A 168 2.40 -13.67 17.25
N LEU A 169 1.56 -14.60 17.71
CA LEU A 169 0.24 -14.79 17.14
C LEU A 169 -0.59 -13.51 17.29
N PHE A 170 -0.58 -12.90 18.47
CA PHE A 170 -1.25 -11.62 18.71
C PHE A 170 -0.76 -10.51 17.77
N ALA A 171 0.56 -10.37 17.59
CA ALA A 171 1.14 -9.38 16.69
C ALA A 171 0.77 -9.62 15.21
N ILE A 172 0.72 -10.89 14.78
CA ILE A 172 0.28 -11.26 13.43
C ILE A 172 -1.18 -10.89 13.22
N GLU A 173 -2.08 -11.27 14.14
CA GLU A 173 -3.51 -10.93 14.05
C GLU A 173 -3.73 -9.42 14.00
N ARG A 174 -3.08 -8.67 14.90
CA ARG A 174 -3.15 -7.20 14.89
C ARG A 174 -2.64 -6.60 13.59
N THR A 175 -1.62 -7.21 12.97
CA THR A 175 -1.09 -6.74 11.69
C THR A 175 -2.05 -7.06 10.54
N LEU A 176 -2.65 -8.26 10.52
CA LEU A 176 -3.68 -8.64 9.55
C LEU A 176 -4.88 -7.69 9.60
N ASP A 177 -5.39 -7.39 10.79
CA ASP A 177 -6.48 -6.42 11.00
C ASP A 177 -6.11 -5.02 10.48
N ARG A 178 -4.89 -4.57 10.78
CA ARG A 178 -4.40 -3.26 10.34
C ARG A 178 -4.22 -3.18 8.82
N LEU A 179 -3.73 -4.25 8.20
CA LEU A 179 -3.57 -4.35 6.75
C LEU A 179 -4.93 -4.28 6.04
N GLU A 180 -5.92 -5.00 6.55
CA GLU A 180 -7.30 -4.97 6.04
C GLU A 180 -7.89 -3.56 6.14
N LEU A 181 -7.77 -2.90 7.30
CA LEU A 181 -8.26 -1.54 7.49
C LEU A 181 -7.62 -0.55 6.51
N LYS A 182 -6.29 -0.61 6.35
CA LYS A 182 -5.54 0.28 5.46
C LYS A 182 -5.84 0.00 3.99
N PHE A 183 -6.01 -1.27 3.62
CA PHE A 183 -6.36 -1.63 2.25
C PHE A 183 -7.77 -1.15 1.87
N ARG A 184 -8.72 -1.18 2.81
CA ARG A 184 -10.03 -0.52 2.61
C ARG A 184 -9.89 0.98 2.36
N ALA A 185 -9.00 1.66 3.07
CA ALA A 185 -8.74 3.09 2.82
C ALA A 185 -8.19 3.32 1.40
N VAL A 186 -7.25 2.49 0.94
CA VAL A 186 -6.75 2.53 -0.45
C VAL A 186 -7.90 2.33 -1.45
N THR A 187 -8.74 1.32 -1.23
CA THR A 187 -9.89 1.02 -2.10
C THR A 187 -10.88 2.18 -2.17
N GLN A 188 -11.16 2.83 -1.03
CA GLN A 188 -12.03 4.01 -0.98
C GLN A 188 -11.44 5.17 -1.78
N GLN A 189 -10.14 5.46 -1.62
CA GLN A 189 -9.49 6.53 -2.37
C GLN A 189 -9.40 6.23 -3.87
N TYR A 190 -9.19 4.97 -4.25
CA TYR A 190 -9.24 4.53 -5.63
C TYR A 190 -10.61 4.81 -6.27
N VAL A 191 -11.71 4.46 -5.58
CA VAL A 191 -13.07 4.72 -6.07
C VAL A 191 -13.35 6.22 -6.21
N LEU A 192 -12.84 7.05 -5.29
CA LEU A 192 -12.96 8.51 -5.38
C LEU A 192 -12.17 9.07 -6.57
N ALA A 193 -10.91 8.64 -6.75
CA ALA A 193 -10.08 9.02 -7.88
C ALA A 193 -10.73 8.60 -9.21
N GLN A 194 -11.27 7.38 -9.29
CA GLN A 194 -12.00 6.89 -10.45
C GLN A 194 -13.21 7.76 -10.79
N ARG A 195 -14.01 8.14 -9.79
CA ARG A 195 -15.17 9.02 -9.97
C ARG A 195 -14.76 10.41 -10.47
N ASN A 196 -13.69 10.98 -9.95
CA ASN A 196 -13.31 12.37 -10.27
C ASN A 196 -12.53 12.52 -11.59
N LEU A 197 -11.89 11.44 -12.04
CA LEU A 197 -11.03 11.42 -13.23
C LEU A 197 -11.70 10.79 -14.46
N ILE A 198 -12.62 9.85 -14.28
CA ILE A 198 -13.28 9.17 -15.42
C ILE A 198 -14.68 9.70 -15.70
N ARG A 199 -15.48 9.99 -14.66
CA ARG A 199 -16.86 10.45 -14.86
C ARG A 199 -16.89 11.91 -15.27
#